data_AF-A0A420J2R3-F1
#
_entry.id   AF-A0A420J2R3-F1
#
_cell.length_a   1.000
_cell.length_b   1.000
_cell.length_c   1.000
_cell.angle_alpha   90.00
_cell.angle_beta   90.00
_cell.angle_gamma   90.00
#
_symmetry.space_group_name_H-M   'P 1'
#
loop_
_entity.id
_entity.type
_entity.pdbx_description
1 polymer ?
#
loop_
_entity_poly.entity_id
_entity_poly.type
_entity_poly.pdbx_seq_one_letter_code
_entity_poly.pdbx_strand_id
1 'polypeptide(L)'
;MSIYSFLIAVRSNGEMLTNEDGETTSHLMGMFYRTLRIVDNGIKPVYVFDGAPPKLKSGELAKRFQRKASANESLEEAKETGTAEEIEKFSRRTVRVTREHNAECQRLLKLMGIPFIIAPTEAEAQCATLARAGKVYAAASEDMDTLCFNSPVLLRHLTFSEMRKEPIQEIFMDKILTGLDMDREQFIDLCILLGCDYLDPVPKVGPHTALKLIREYGSLDKFVAAVKVGNTKFTLPEDWPYTEARDLFFNPDVYPADHKNCDFKWEQPDLDGLIQFLVTEKGFSEDRVRMGAERLKKNLKSSQQARLEGFFKPLAKTDAELKSLKRKNEAKSEQKKKMMKEEKKEKAKAKGKPPRGTA
;
A
#
# COMPACT_ATOMS: atom_id res chain seq x y z
N MET A 1 -4.48 -6.54 -5.85
CA MET A 1 -3.41 -7.32 -5.16
C MET A 1 -3.57 -7.56 -3.64
N SER A 2 -4.04 -6.62 -2.81
CA SER A 2 -4.02 -6.79 -1.34
C SER A 2 -4.84 -7.97 -0.80
N ILE A 3 -6.05 -8.20 -1.33
CA ILE A 3 -6.92 -9.31 -0.89
C ILE A 3 -6.24 -10.67 -1.11
N TYR A 4 -5.58 -10.87 -2.26
CA TYR A 4 -4.79 -12.08 -2.53
C TYR A 4 -3.72 -12.29 -1.46
N SER A 5 -2.98 -11.23 -1.10
CA SER A 5 -1.95 -11.32 -0.06
C SER A 5 -2.52 -11.72 1.29
N PHE A 6 -3.74 -11.27 1.62
CA PHE A 6 -4.40 -11.61 2.87
C PHE A 6 -4.83 -13.08 2.88
N LEU A 7 -5.49 -13.57 1.83
CA LEU A 7 -5.91 -14.97 1.74
C LEU A 7 -4.73 -15.96 1.77
N ILE A 8 -3.57 -15.57 1.26
CA ILE A 8 -2.36 -16.39 1.28
C ILE A 8 -1.67 -16.34 2.66
N ALA A 9 -1.55 -15.16 3.25
CA ALA A 9 -0.72 -14.95 4.44
C ALA A 9 -1.47 -15.08 5.77
N VAL A 10 -2.78 -14.86 5.78
CA VAL A 10 -3.61 -14.87 6.99
C VAL A 10 -4.24 -16.25 7.13
N ARG A 11 -3.56 -17.12 7.88
CA ARG A 11 -3.90 -18.53 8.05
C ARG A 11 -3.65 -18.98 9.50
N SER A 12 -4.34 -20.01 9.93
CA SER A 12 -4.10 -20.72 11.20
C SER A 12 -3.81 -22.18 10.89
N ASN A 13 -2.71 -22.73 11.42
CA ASN A 13 -2.28 -24.11 11.14
C ASN A 13 -2.23 -24.47 9.64
N GLY A 14 -1.86 -23.53 8.79
CA GLY A 14 -1.78 -23.73 7.34
C GLY A 14 -3.12 -23.58 6.59
N GLU A 15 -4.24 -23.41 7.29
CA GLU A 15 -5.58 -23.26 6.72
C GLU A 15 -6.07 -21.81 6.76
N MET A 16 -6.95 -21.45 5.81
CA MET A 16 -7.58 -20.13 5.82
C MET A 16 -8.55 -20.03 6.99
N LEU A 17 -8.64 -18.84 7.60
CA LEU A 17 -9.64 -18.58 8.64
C LEU A 17 -11.04 -18.59 8.06
N THR A 18 -11.97 -19.21 8.77
CA THR A 18 -13.39 -19.27 8.44
C THR A 18 -14.27 -18.87 9.62
N ASN A 19 -15.56 -18.60 9.37
CA ASN A 19 -16.60 -18.58 10.40
C ASN A 19 -17.14 -20.01 10.65
N GLU A 20 -18.19 -20.13 11.49
CA GLU A 20 -18.84 -21.40 11.84
C GLU A 20 -19.49 -22.09 10.62
N ASP A 21 -19.93 -21.30 9.63
CA ASP A 21 -20.52 -21.79 8.38
C ASP A 21 -19.46 -22.23 7.34
N GLY A 22 -18.17 -22.11 7.66
CA GLY A 22 -17.06 -22.47 6.76
C GLY A 22 -16.74 -21.40 5.71
N GLU A 23 -17.32 -20.20 5.80
CA GLU A 23 -17.03 -19.09 4.91
C GLU A 23 -15.69 -18.45 5.27
N THR A 24 -14.85 -18.15 4.28
CA THR A 24 -13.53 -17.57 4.51
C THR A 24 -13.62 -16.15 5.09
N THR A 25 -12.82 -15.82 6.11
CA THR A 25 -12.79 -14.50 6.77
C THR A 25 -11.41 -13.84 6.74
N SER A 26 -10.42 -14.51 6.13
CA SER A 26 -9.02 -14.10 6.10
C SER A 26 -8.79 -12.73 5.42
N HIS A 27 -9.53 -12.45 4.34
CA HIS A 27 -9.50 -11.15 3.66
C HIS A 27 -10.06 -10.03 4.52
N LEU A 28 -11.13 -10.28 5.28
CA LEU A 28 -11.71 -9.29 6.20
C LEU A 28 -10.76 -8.99 7.36
N MET A 29 -10.16 -10.03 7.95
CA MET A 29 -9.19 -9.84 9.01
C MET A 29 -7.97 -9.06 8.52
N GLY A 30 -7.43 -9.44 7.35
CA GLY A 30 -6.33 -8.71 6.71
C GLY A 30 -6.70 -7.25 6.43
N MET A 31 -7.84 -7.02 5.80
CA MET A 31 -8.29 -5.67 5.44
C MET A 31 -8.50 -4.80 6.68
N PHE A 32 -9.22 -5.29 7.69
CA PHE A 32 -9.52 -4.55 8.91
C PHE A 32 -8.25 -4.13 9.65
N TYR A 33 -7.39 -5.09 10.03
CA TYR A 33 -6.23 -4.78 10.88
C TYR A 33 -5.10 -4.07 10.13
N ARG A 34 -4.93 -4.31 8.83
CA ARG A 34 -3.92 -3.57 8.04
C ARG A 34 -4.34 -2.13 7.82
N THR A 35 -5.61 -1.88 7.53
CA THR A 35 -6.15 -0.53 7.41
C THR A 35 -6.05 0.22 8.74
N LEU A 36 -6.39 -0.43 9.86
CA LEU A 36 -6.19 0.13 11.20
C LEU A 36 -4.75 0.60 11.42
N ARG A 37 -3.77 -0.25 11.13
CA ARG A 37 -2.36 0.11 11.26
C ARG A 37 -1.98 1.32 10.40
N ILE A 38 -2.44 1.36 9.16
CA ILE A 38 -2.18 2.46 8.22
C ILE A 38 -2.74 3.78 8.80
N VAL A 39 -4.00 3.77 9.21
CA VAL A 39 -4.70 4.93 9.79
C VAL A 39 -4.07 5.37 11.12
N ASP A 40 -3.66 4.43 11.97
CA ASP A 40 -2.99 4.72 13.24
C ASP A 40 -1.65 5.44 13.09
N ASN A 41 -1.00 5.27 11.93
CA ASN A 41 0.23 5.97 11.58
C ASN A 41 -0.04 7.29 10.82
N GLY A 42 -1.29 7.78 10.84
CA GLY A 42 -1.68 9.04 10.20
C GLY A 42 -1.76 8.98 8.67
N ILE A 43 -1.65 7.79 8.08
CA ILE A 43 -1.79 7.60 6.64
C ILE A 43 -3.28 7.48 6.31
N LYS A 44 -3.73 8.18 5.27
CA LYS A 44 -5.12 8.14 4.80
C LYS A 44 -5.22 7.23 3.57
N PRO A 45 -5.64 5.96 3.71
CA PRO A 45 -5.69 5.04 2.58
C PRO A 45 -6.93 5.28 1.73
N VAL A 46 -6.78 5.15 0.42
CA VAL A 46 -7.86 4.94 -0.54
C VAL A 46 -7.64 3.56 -1.15
N TYR A 47 -8.65 2.71 -1.15
CA TYR A 47 -8.56 1.40 -1.81
C TYR A 47 -9.05 1.47 -3.25
N VAL A 48 -8.35 0.81 -4.16
CA VAL A 48 -8.75 0.70 -5.57
C VAL A 48 -8.97 -0.76 -5.89
N PHE A 49 -10.15 -1.08 -6.41
CA PHE A 49 -10.52 -2.42 -6.86
C PHE A 49 -10.40 -2.50 -8.38
N ASP A 50 -9.98 -3.66 -8.89
CA ASP A 50 -9.96 -3.93 -10.32
C ASP A 50 -11.39 -3.95 -10.90
N GLY A 51 -11.51 -3.44 -12.11
CA GLY A 51 -12.68 -3.54 -12.97
C GLY A 51 -12.55 -4.70 -13.97
N ALA A 52 -12.96 -4.45 -15.22
CA ALA A 52 -12.87 -5.45 -16.27
C ALA A 52 -11.42 -5.56 -16.78
N PRO A 53 -10.83 -6.76 -16.86
CA PRO A 53 -9.46 -6.90 -17.34
C PRO A 53 -9.36 -6.51 -18.83
N PRO A 54 -8.27 -5.86 -19.26
CA PRO A 54 -8.01 -5.58 -20.67
C PRO A 54 -7.98 -6.87 -21.51
N LYS A 55 -8.41 -6.80 -22.77
CA LYS A 55 -8.43 -7.97 -23.68
C LYS A 55 -7.05 -8.60 -23.85
N LEU A 56 -5.99 -7.79 -23.91
CA LEU A 56 -4.61 -8.26 -24.02
C LEU A 56 -4.19 -9.17 -22.85
N LYS A 57 -4.78 -9.00 -21.67
CA LYS A 57 -4.49 -9.81 -20.48
C LYS A 57 -5.10 -11.22 -20.53
N SER A 58 -5.95 -11.52 -21.52
CA SER A 58 -6.67 -12.80 -21.62
C SER A 58 -5.75 -14.02 -21.67
N GLY A 59 -4.63 -13.93 -22.39
CA GLY A 59 -3.63 -15.01 -22.47
C GLY A 59 -3.02 -15.34 -21.11
N GLU A 60 -2.59 -14.33 -20.36
CA GLU A 60 -2.04 -14.52 -19.01
C GLU A 60 -3.12 -15.02 -18.02
N LEU A 61 -4.36 -14.55 -18.13
CA LEU A 61 -5.47 -15.06 -17.33
C LEU A 61 -5.74 -16.54 -17.59
N ALA A 62 -5.69 -16.99 -18.85
CA ALA A 62 -5.83 -18.40 -19.21
C ALA A 62 -4.68 -19.24 -18.64
N LYS A 63 -3.43 -18.77 -18.74
CA LYS A 63 -2.27 -19.43 -18.13
C LYS A 63 -2.38 -19.50 -16.61
N ARG A 64 -2.88 -18.45 -15.95
CA ARG A 64 -3.12 -18.44 -14.49
C ARG A 64 -4.22 -19.43 -14.11
N PHE A 65 -5.27 -19.57 -14.93
CA PHE A 65 -6.32 -20.57 -14.71
C PHE A 65 -5.78 -22.00 -14.81
N GLN A 66 -5.01 -22.31 -15.86
CA GLN A 66 -4.38 -23.63 -16.04
C GLN A 66 -3.40 -23.99 -14.91
N ARG A 67 -2.57 -23.03 -14.49
CA ARG A 67 -1.66 -23.20 -13.33
C ARG A 67 -2.41 -23.49 -12.03
N LYS A 68 -3.63 -22.99 -11.87
CA LYS A 68 -4.48 -23.28 -10.71
C LYS A 68 -5.18 -24.63 -10.81
N ALA A 69 -5.65 -25.00 -11.99
CA ALA A 69 -6.25 -26.31 -12.22
C ALA A 69 -5.24 -27.43 -11.90
N SER A 70 -4.03 -27.33 -12.46
CA SER A 70 -2.93 -28.26 -12.13
C SER A 70 -2.54 -28.23 -10.66
N ALA A 71 -2.50 -27.06 -10.01
CA ALA A 71 -2.23 -26.98 -8.58
C ALA A 71 -3.34 -27.59 -7.70
N ASN A 72 -4.60 -27.56 -8.16
CA ASN A 72 -5.70 -28.25 -7.48
C ASN A 72 -5.55 -29.78 -7.60
N GLU A 73 -5.21 -30.28 -8.79
CA GLU A 73 -4.95 -31.71 -9.00
C GLU A 73 -3.80 -32.19 -8.10
N SER A 74 -2.68 -31.46 -8.08
CA SER A 74 -1.56 -31.76 -7.17
C SER A 74 -1.93 -31.63 -5.69
N LEU A 75 -2.89 -30.77 -5.32
CA LEU A 75 -3.35 -30.65 -3.94
C LEU A 75 -4.18 -31.87 -3.53
N GLU A 76 -5.06 -32.37 -4.39
CA GLU A 76 -5.83 -33.58 -4.10
C GLU A 76 -4.92 -34.82 -3.98
N GLU A 77 -3.93 -34.96 -4.86
CA GLU A 77 -2.92 -36.01 -4.75
C GLU A 77 -2.10 -35.89 -3.45
N ALA A 78 -1.68 -34.67 -3.09
CA ALA A 78 -0.93 -34.42 -1.87
C ALA A 78 -1.74 -34.66 -0.59
N LYS A 79 -3.07 -34.50 -0.62
CA LYS A 79 -3.93 -34.84 0.53
C LYS A 79 -3.97 -36.34 0.79
N GLU A 80 -3.83 -37.16 -0.25
CA GLU A 80 -3.83 -38.62 -0.12
C GLU A 80 -2.46 -39.19 0.26
N THR A 81 -1.39 -38.64 -0.32
CA THR A 81 -0.05 -39.27 -0.28
C THR A 81 1.08 -38.34 0.16
N GLY A 82 0.82 -37.03 0.25
CA GLY A 82 1.83 -36.01 0.45
C GLY A 82 2.11 -35.65 1.90
N THR A 83 3.18 -34.88 2.09
CA THR A 83 3.53 -34.30 3.38
C THR A 83 2.68 -33.08 3.71
N ALA A 84 2.58 -32.72 5.00
CA ALA A 84 1.88 -31.50 5.43
C ALA A 84 2.43 -30.23 4.75
N GLU A 85 3.74 -30.17 4.49
CA GLU A 85 4.39 -29.06 3.79
C GLU A 85 3.96 -28.96 2.31
N GLU A 86 3.81 -30.10 1.63
CA GLU A 86 3.31 -30.15 0.25
C GLU A 86 1.86 -29.74 0.16
N ILE A 87 1.01 -30.24 1.07
CA ILE A 87 -0.39 -29.83 1.18
C ILE A 87 -0.48 -28.31 1.38
N GLU A 88 0.31 -27.75 2.29
CA GLU A 88 0.32 -26.30 2.52
C GLU A 88 0.78 -25.52 1.28
N LYS A 89 1.86 -25.98 0.63
CA LYS A 89 2.43 -25.35 -0.57
C LYS A 89 1.41 -25.33 -1.71
N PHE A 90 0.74 -26.45 -2.00
CA PHE A 90 -0.26 -26.49 -3.06
C PHE A 90 -1.53 -25.72 -2.65
N SER A 91 -1.98 -25.83 -1.40
CA SER A 91 -3.12 -25.06 -0.86
C SER A 91 -2.96 -23.55 -0.99
N ARG A 92 -1.73 -23.02 -0.89
CA ARG A 92 -1.46 -21.59 -1.13
C ARG A 92 -1.56 -21.21 -2.62
N ARG A 93 -1.23 -22.13 -3.54
CA ARG A 93 -1.27 -21.92 -4.99
C ARG A 93 -2.69 -21.96 -5.56
N THR A 94 -3.62 -22.64 -4.89
CA THR A 94 -5.02 -22.77 -5.31
C THR A 94 -5.87 -21.54 -4.93
N VAL A 95 -5.37 -20.66 -4.06
CA VAL A 95 -6.08 -19.48 -3.58
C VAL A 95 -6.62 -18.62 -4.73
N ARG A 96 -7.90 -18.26 -4.63
CA ARG A 96 -8.61 -17.39 -5.56
C ARG A 96 -9.38 -16.32 -4.80
N VAL A 97 -9.31 -15.09 -5.31
CA VAL A 97 -10.23 -14.03 -4.89
C VAL A 97 -11.52 -14.16 -5.69
N THR A 98 -12.65 -14.20 -4.98
CA THR A 98 -13.99 -14.28 -5.55
C THR A 98 -14.62 -12.88 -5.64
N ARG A 99 -15.76 -12.77 -6.33
CA ARG A 99 -16.55 -11.53 -6.33
C ARG A 99 -17.08 -11.21 -4.93
N GLU A 100 -17.41 -12.24 -4.17
CA GLU A 100 -17.86 -12.13 -2.78
C GLU A 100 -16.79 -11.52 -1.89
N HIS A 101 -15.54 -12.00 -1.93
CA HIS A 101 -14.44 -11.40 -1.15
C HIS A 101 -14.26 -9.91 -1.44
N ASN A 102 -14.48 -9.47 -2.68
CA ASN A 102 -14.46 -8.06 -3.04
C ASN A 102 -15.65 -7.31 -2.45
N ALA A 103 -16.87 -7.82 -2.62
CA ALA A 103 -18.09 -7.20 -2.08
C ALA A 103 -18.03 -7.06 -0.54
N GLU A 104 -17.54 -8.08 0.15
CA GLU A 104 -17.36 -8.06 1.60
C GLU A 104 -16.28 -7.07 2.04
N CYS A 105 -15.15 -6.99 1.33
CA CYS A 105 -14.13 -5.96 1.59
C CYS A 105 -14.69 -4.55 1.35
N GLN A 106 -15.49 -4.34 0.30
CA GLN A 106 -16.11 -3.04 0.00
C GLN A 106 -17.12 -2.65 1.09
N ARG A 107 -17.95 -3.60 1.54
CA ARG A 107 -18.85 -3.42 2.69
C ARG A 107 -18.07 -3.04 3.94
N LEU A 108 -17.00 -3.77 4.25
CA LEU A 108 -16.13 -3.49 5.39
C LEU A 108 -15.54 -2.07 5.32
N LEU A 109 -14.94 -1.69 4.19
CA LEU A 109 -14.32 -0.36 4.02
C LEU A 109 -15.34 0.76 4.18
N LYS A 110 -16.55 0.59 3.65
CA LYS A 110 -17.66 1.52 3.84
C LYS A 110 -18.01 1.68 5.32
N LEU A 111 -18.17 0.57 6.05
CA LEU A 111 -18.43 0.58 7.49
C LEU A 111 -17.28 1.18 8.30
N MET A 112 -16.03 1.04 7.83
CA MET A 112 -14.86 1.68 8.46
C MET A 112 -14.74 3.18 8.17
N GLY A 113 -15.56 3.74 7.26
CA GLY A 113 -15.44 5.12 6.81
C GLY A 113 -14.23 5.37 5.88
N ILE A 114 -13.74 4.32 5.22
CA ILE A 114 -12.57 4.37 4.33
C ILE A 114 -13.03 4.40 2.87
N PRO A 115 -12.64 5.41 2.08
CA PRO A 115 -13.05 5.51 0.69
C PRO A 115 -12.40 4.43 -0.17
N PHE A 116 -13.16 3.97 -1.16
CA PHE A 116 -12.65 3.11 -2.22
C PHE A 116 -13.26 3.49 -3.57
N ILE A 117 -12.62 3.06 -4.65
CA ILE A 117 -13.11 3.18 -6.02
C ILE A 117 -12.91 1.85 -6.74
N ILE A 118 -13.80 1.55 -7.68
CA ILE A 118 -13.62 0.44 -8.63
C ILE A 118 -13.08 1.07 -9.92
N ALA A 119 -11.88 0.70 -10.33
CA ALA A 119 -11.27 1.17 -11.57
C ALA A 119 -12.07 0.67 -12.79
N PRO A 120 -12.02 1.35 -13.95
CA PRO A 120 -12.60 0.81 -15.18
C PRO A 120 -11.94 -0.51 -15.59
N THR A 121 -10.60 -0.53 -15.52
CA THR A 121 -9.78 -1.70 -15.80
C THR A 121 -8.88 -2.05 -14.61
N GLU A 122 -7.59 -1.76 -14.67
CA GLU A 122 -6.63 -2.18 -13.66
C GLU A 122 -6.46 -1.16 -12.54
N ALA A 123 -6.45 -1.66 -11.30
CA ALA A 123 -6.30 -0.84 -10.12
C ALA A 123 -4.95 -0.13 -10.09
N GLU A 124 -3.88 -0.79 -10.53
CA GLU A 124 -2.52 -0.24 -10.59
C GLU A 124 -2.46 1.02 -11.47
N ALA A 125 -3.10 0.99 -12.63
CA ALA A 125 -3.19 2.12 -13.55
C ALA A 125 -3.98 3.30 -12.95
N GLN A 126 -5.10 3.01 -12.29
CA GLN A 126 -5.89 4.02 -11.60
C GLN A 126 -5.13 4.63 -10.42
N CYS A 127 -4.40 3.82 -9.65
CA CYS A 127 -3.55 4.30 -8.53
C CYS A 127 -2.45 5.23 -9.05
N ALA A 128 -1.74 4.81 -10.11
CA ALA A 128 -0.70 5.61 -10.73
C ALA A 128 -1.24 6.97 -11.23
N THR A 129 -2.44 6.97 -11.82
CA THR A 129 -3.11 8.18 -12.31
C THR A 129 -3.48 9.14 -11.19
N LEU A 130 -4.02 8.63 -10.08
CA LEU A 130 -4.32 9.44 -8.90
C LEU A 130 -3.05 10.03 -8.27
N ALA A 131 -1.96 9.26 -8.23
CA ALA A 131 -0.68 9.71 -7.69
C ALA A 131 -0.03 10.79 -8.57
N ARG A 132 -0.02 10.62 -9.91
CA ARG A 132 0.46 11.65 -10.85
C ARG A 132 -0.31 12.96 -10.74
N ALA A 133 -1.62 12.88 -10.55
CA ALA A 133 -2.47 14.05 -10.40
C ALA A 133 -2.37 14.72 -9.02
N GLY A 134 -1.54 14.20 -8.12
CA GLY A 134 -1.39 14.74 -6.76
C GLY A 134 -2.60 14.54 -5.85
N LYS A 135 -3.57 13.68 -6.24
CA LYS A 135 -4.72 13.33 -5.40
C LYS A 135 -4.33 12.44 -4.23
N VAL A 136 -3.29 11.63 -4.42
CA VAL A 136 -2.64 10.82 -3.38
C VAL A 136 -1.12 10.99 -3.50
N TYR A 137 -0.39 10.74 -2.42
CA TYR A 137 1.08 10.84 -2.40
C TYR A 137 1.76 9.77 -3.26
N ALA A 138 1.28 8.53 -3.17
CA ALA A 138 1.90 7.37 -3.81
C ALA A 138 0.87 6.27 -4.08
N ALA A 139 1.16 5.40 -5.03
CA ALA A 139 0.46 4.13 -5.19
C ALA A 139 1.07 3.09 -4.24
N ALA A 140 0.25 2.23 -3.63
CA ALA A 140 0.71 1.15 -2.77
C ALA A 140 0.34 -0.20 -3.37
N SER A 141 1.32 -0.94 -3.89
CA SER A 141 1.12 -2.25 -4.52
C SER A 141 2.39 -3.09 -4.41
N GLU A 142 2.24 -4.40 -4.51
CA GLU A 142 3.37 -5.31 -4.75
C GLU A 142 3.64 -5.53 -6.23
N ASP A 143 2.70 -5.08 -7.08
CA ASP A 143 2.82 -5.18 -8.52
C ASP A 143 3.64 -4.01 -9.08
N MET A 144 4.74 -4.35 -9.75
CA MET A 144 5.68 -3.39 -10.31
C MET A 144 5.16 -2.75 -11.60
N ASP A 145 4.13 -3.32 -12.24
CA ASP A 145 3.48 -2.72 -13.42
C ASP A 145 2.88 -1.34 -13.09
N THR A 146 2.64 -1.05 -11.82
CA THR A 146 2.30 0.29 -11.31
C THR A 146 3.30 1.37 -11.76
N LEU A 147 4.59 1.03 -11.90
CA LEU A 147 5.62 1.95 -12.40
C LEU A 147 5.56 2.10 -13.93
N CYS A 148 5.21 1.04 -14.66
CA CYS A 148 4.97 1.10 -16.11
C CYS A 148 3.83 2.07 -16.43
N PHE A 149 2.79 2.08 -15.59
CA PHE A 149 1.73 3.09 -15.62
C PHE A 149 2.15 4.48 -15.16
N ASN A 150 3.43 4.74 -14.92
CA ASN A 150 4.00 6.04 -14.52
C ASN A 150 3.53 6.53 -13.16
N SER A 151 3.47 5.67 -12.14
CA SER A 151 3.30 6.16 -10.77
C SER A 151 4.56 6.89 -10.33
N PRO A 152 4.50 8.14 -9.81
CA PRO A 152 5.69 8.88 -9.38
C PRO A 152 6.39 8.21 -8.21
N VAL A 153 5.60 7.63 -7.28
CA VAL A 153 6.08 6.88 -6.12
C VAL A 153 5.28 5.59 -5.98
N LEU A 154 5.97 4.47 -5.83
CA LEU A 154 5.39 3.16 -5.49
C LEU A 154 5.85 2.77 -4.07
N LEU A 155 4.88 2.50 -3.21
CA LEU A 155 5.09 1.96 -1.87
C LEU A 155 4.87 0.45 -1.88
N ARG A 156 5.92 -0.30 -1.52
CA ARG A 156 5.83 -1.75 -1.30
C ARG A 156 5.86 -2.08 0.18
N HIS A 157 5.34 -3.26 0.51
CA HIS A 157 5.24 -3.83 1.84
C HIS A 157 4.26 -3.11 2.78
N LEU A 158 3.48 -2.14 2.28
CA LEU A 158 2.55 -1.35 3.09
C LEU A 158 1.46 -2.22 3.74
N THR A 159 1.03 -3.31 3.08
CA THR A 159 0.01 -4.23 3.58
C THR A 159 0.58 -5.50 4.22
N PHE A 160 1.90 -5.64 4.30
CA PHE A 160 2.54 -6.80 4.91
C PHE A 160 2.25 -6.89 6.40
N SER A 161 2.31 -8.11 6.95
CA SER A 161 2.19 -8.32 8.39
C SER A 161 3.29 -7.63 9.15
N GLU A 162 2.93 -6.97 10.25
CA GLU A 162 3.89 -6.37 11.18
C GLU A 162 4.87 -7.42 11.74
N MET A 163 4.41 -8.66 11.88
CA MET A 163 5.24 -9.79 12.29
C MET A 163 6.41 -10.07 11.33
N ARG A 164 6.28 -9.71 10.04
CA ARG A 164 7.38 -9.87 9.07
C ARG A 164 8.51 -8.88 9.31
N LYS A 165 8.25 -7.78 10.04
CA LYS A 165 9.22 -6.70 10.31
C LYS A 165 9.91 -6.14 9.05
N GLU A 166 9.26 -6.28 7.90
CA GLU A 166 9.76 -5.74 6.64
C GLU A 166 9.49 -4.24 6.58
N PRO A 167 10.50 -3.40 6.30
CA PRO A 167 10.29 -1.98 6.14
C PRO A 167 9.48 -1.71 4.86
N ILE A 168 8.70 -0.64 4.91
CA ILE A 168 8.04 -0.08 3.71
C ILE A 168 9.15 0.38 2.76
N GLN A 169 9.08 -0.07 1.52
CA GLN A 169 10.02 0.34 0.47
C GLN A 169 9.38 1.42 -0.38
N GLU A 170 10.12 2.50 -0.62
CA GLU A 170 9.72 3.59 -1.50
C GLU A 170 10.53 3.52 -2.80
N ILE A 171 9.83 3.47 -3.91
CA ILE A 171 10.43 3.42 -5.24
C ILE A 171 9.97 4.66 -6.00
N PHE A 172 10.94 5.49 -6.41
CA PHE A 172 10.68 6.75 -7.08
C PHE A 172 10.98 6.63 -8.58
N MET A 173 10.01 6.99 -9.41
CA MET A 173 10.09 6.82 -10.86
C MET A 173 11.18 7.70 -11.49
N ASP A 174 11.35 8.93 -11.00
CA ASP A 174 12.41 9.85 -11.45
C ASP A 174 13.82 9.27 -11.22
N LYS A 175 14.05 8.64 -10.06
CA LYS A 175 15.30 7.98 -9.73
C LYS A 175 15.54 6.74 -10.57
N ILE A 176 14.49 6.01 -10.94
CA ILE A 176 14.59 4.88 -11.87
C ILE A 176 15.06 5.37 -13.24
N LEU A 177 14.35 6.32 -13.83
CA LEU A 177 14.67 6.86 -15.16
C LEU A 177 16.09 7.45 -15.19
N THR A 178 16.43 8.24 -14.17
CA THR A 178 17.78 8.82 -14.02
C THR A 178 18.85 7.74 -13.83
N GLY A 179 18.60 6.75 -12.98
CA GLY A 179 19.56 5.69 -12.67
C GLY A 179 19.79 4.71 -13.82
N LEU A 180 18.79 4.53 -14.68
CA LEU A 180 18.87 3.69 -15.87
C LEU A 180 19.36 4.44 -17.11
N ASP A 181 19.38 5.78 -17.06
CA ASP A 181 19.69 6.70 -18.16
C ASP A 181 18.78 6.45 -19.37
N MET A 182 17.47 6.53 -19.12
CA MET A 182 16.44 6.31 -20.14
C MET A 182 15.21 7.18 -19.88
N ASP A 183 14.49 7.50 -20.96
CA ASP A 183 13.19 8.15 -20.86
C ASP A 183 12.06 7.14 -20.56
N ARG A 184 10.83 7.64 -20.45
CA ARG A 184 9.66 6.81 -20.14
C ARG A 184 9.34 5.82 -21.26
N GLU A 185 9.51 6.21 -22.53
CA GLU A 185 9.22 5.33 -23.67
C GLU A 185 10.15 4.13 -23.68
N GLN A 186 11.45 4.38 -23.52
CA GLN A 186 12.47 3.36 -23.38
C GLN A 186 12.26 2.47 -22.15
N PHE A 187 11.82 3.05 -21.04
CA PHE A 187 11.51 2.28 -19.83
C PHE A 187 10.34 1.32 -20.04
N ILE A 188 9.25 1.75 -20.68
CA ILE A 188 8.11 0.88 -20.98
C ILE A 188 8.53 -0.22 -21.96
N ASP A 189 9.30 0.13 -22.98
CA ASP A 189 9.87 -0.81 -23.94
C ASP A 189 10.75 -1.87 -23.25
N LEU A 190 11.56 -1.45 -22.27
CA LEU A 190 12.32 -2.36 -21.43
C LEU A 190 11.39 -3.29 -20.63
N CYS A 191 10.36 -2.76 -19.97
CA CYS A 191 9.42 -3.56 -19.19
C CYS A 191 8.68 -4.60 -20.04
N ILE A 192 8.30 -4.27 -21.27
CA ILE A 192 7.71 -5.22 -22.21
C ILE A 192 8.69 -6.37 -22.52
N LEU A 193 9.98 -6.09 -22.72
CA LEU A 193 10.99 -7.14 -22.92
C LEU A 193 11.30 -7.96 -21.67
N LEU A 194 11.19 -7.37 -20.48
CA LEU A 194 11.31 -8.09 -19.21
C LEU A 194 10.14 -9.07 -19.01
N GLY A 195 9.02 -8.84 -19.70
CA GLY A 195 7.79 -9.60 -19.62
C GLY A 195 6.77 -8.88 -18.76
N CYS A 196 5.57 -8.68 -19.32
CA CYS A 196 4.42 -8.14 -18.62
C CYS A 196 3.18 -9.01 -18.87
N ASP A 197 2.06 -8.69 -18.24
CA ASP A 197 0.84 -9.51 -18.25
C ASP A 197 0.06 -9.48 -19.59
N TYR A 198 0.48 -8.67 -20.58
CA TYR A 198 -0.31 -8.34 -21.77
C TYR A 198 0.10 -9.06 -23.05
N LEU A 199 1.29 -9.69 -23.07
CA LEU A 199 1.83 -10.39 -24.24
C LEU A 199 2.92 -11.38 -23.83
N ASP A 200 3.24 -12.30 -24.73
CA ASP A 200 4.24 -13.33 -24.46
C ASP A 200 5.67 -12.76 -24.38
N PRO A 201 6.51 -13.25 -23.46
CA PRO A 201 7.89 -12.83 -23.36
C PRO A 201 8.69 -13.31 -24.58
N VAL A 202 9.68 -12.52 -25.00
CA VAL A 202 10.57 -12.92 -26.10
C VAL A 202 11.50 -14.04 -25.62
N PRO A 203 11.54 -15.21 -26.31
CA PRO A 203 12.41 -16.31 -25.91
C PRO A 203 13.89 -15.88 -25.83
N LYS A 204 14.58 -16.35 -24.79
CA LYS A 204 16.02 -16.08 -24.54
C LYS A 204 16.35 -14.61 -24.27
N VAL A 205 15.36 -13.75 -24.03
CA VAL A 205 15.54 -12.39 -23.53
C VAL A 205 15.28 -12.39 -22.04
N GLY A 206 16.34 -12.26 -21.25
CA GLY A 206 16.26 -12.03 -19.80
C GLY A 206 16.68 -10.59 -19.45
N PRO A 207 16.74 -10.23 -18.16
CA PRO A 207 16.91 -8.84 -17.74
C PRO A 207 18.11 -8.10 -18.32
N HIS A 208 19.30 -8.73 -18.28
CA HIS A 208 20.52 -8.16 -18.84
C HIS A 208 20.44 -8.00 -20.37
N THR A 209 19.84 -8.97 -21.05
CA THR A 209 19.67 -8.94 -22.50
C THR A 209 18.67 -7.86 -22.90
N ALA A 210 17.54 -7.75 -22.20
CA ALA A 210 16.52 -6.73 -22.46
C ALA A 210 17.11 -5.33 -22.35
N LEU A 211 17.85 -5.04 -21.27
CA LEU A 211 18.50 -3.74 -21.09
C LEU A 211 19.53 -3.46 -22.19
N LYS A 212 20.32 -4.46 -22.58
CA LYS A 212 21.28 -4.33 -23.69
C LYS A 212 20.55 -3.98 -25.00
N LEU A 213 19.46 -4.67 -25.31
CA LEU A 213 18.68 -4.46 -26.52
C LEU A 213 18.08 -3.05 -26.57
N ILE A 214 17.50 -2.57 -25.48
CA ILE A 214 16.96 -1.20 -25.45
C ILE A 214 18.06 -0.16 -25.62
N ARG A 215 19.25 -0.37 -25.03
CA ARG A 215 20.39 0.54 -25.24
C ARG A 215 20.96 0.50 -26.66
N GLU A 216 20.92 -0.66 -27.32
CA GLU A 216 21.44 -0.85 -28.67
C GLU A 216 20.49 -0.29 -29.73
N TYR A 217 19.20 -0.61 -29.64
CA TYR A 217 18.20 -0.24 -30.64
C TYR A 217 17.48 1.08 -30.32
N GLY A 218 17.43 1.48 -29.05
CA GLY A 218 16.76 2.69 -28.58
C GLY A 218 15.23 2.57 -28.45
N SER A 219 14.57 1.67 -29.18
CA SER A 219 13.14 1.38 -29.06
C SER A 219 12.79 -0.03 -29.52
N LEU A 220 11.60 -0.54 -29.12
CA LEU A 220 11.11 -1.83 -29.62
C LEU A 220 10.84 -1.81 -31.11
N ASP A 221 10.40 -0.69 -31.71
CA ASP A 221 10.10 -0.64 -33.14
C ASP A 221 11.35 -0.94 -33.98
N LYS A 222 12.50 -0.37 -33.57
CA LYS A 222 13.80 -0.63 -34.20
C LYS A 222 14.28 -2.06 -33.95
N PHE A 223 14.12 -2.57 -32.73
CA PHE A 223 14.48 -3.95 -32.40
C PHE A 223 13.64 -4.96 -33.21
N VAL A 224 12.32 -4.78 -33.26
CA VAL A 224 11.39 -5.62 -34.02
C VAL A 224 11.69 -5.59 -35.51
N ALA A 225 11.97 -4.40 -36.07
CA ALA A 225 12.39 -4.28 -37.47
C ALA A 225 13.69 -5.07 -37.74
N ALA A 226 14.69 -4.97 -36.86
CA ALA A 226 15.94 -5.71 -36.99
C ALA A 226 15.74 -7.24 -36.93
N VAL A 227 14.84 -7.71 -36.06
CA VAL A 227 14.48 -9.15 -35.99
C VAL A 227 13.81 -9.59 -37.29
N LYS A 228 12.85 -8.82 -37.81
CA LYS A 228 12.12 -9.17 -39.04
C LYS A 228 13.00 -9.22 -40.29
N VAL A 229 14.04 -8.40 -40.36
CA VAL A 229 15.02 -8.39 -41.47
C VAL A 229 16.05 -9.53 -41.33
N GLY A 230 16.06 -10.25 -40.19
CA GLY A 230 17.01 -11.34 -39.95
C GLY A 230 18.39 -10.88 -39.47
N ASN A 231 18.51 -9.63 -39.03
CA ASN A 231 19.77 -9.05 -38.53
C ASN A 231 20.10 -9.48 -37.09
N THR A 232 19.24 -10.29 -36.46
CA THR A 232 19.43 -10.73 -35.08
C THR A 232 19.19 -12.22 -34.95
N LYS A 233 19.71 -12.80 -33.85
CA LYS A 233 19.48 -14.21 -33.46
C LYS A 233 18.17 -14.45 -32.71
N PHE A 234 17.38 -13.41 -32.45
CA PHE A 234 16.16 -13.51 -31.66
C PHE A 234 14.97 -13.82 -32.56
N THR A 235 13.98 -14.50 -31.99
CA THR A 235 12.71 -14.82 -32.65
C THR A 235 11.59 -14.24 -31.82
N LEU A 236 10.72 -13.44 -32.44
CA LEU A 236 9.53 -12.91 -31.77
C LEU A 236 8.42 -13.97 -31.77
N PRO A 237 7.51 -13.95 -30.77
CA PRO A 237 6.25 -14.67 -30.86
C PRO A 237 5.48 -14.30 -32.14
N GLU A 238 4.68 -15.23 -32.68
CA GLU A 238 3.97 -15.05 -33.95
C GLU A 238 2.94 -13.90 -33.89
N ASP A 239 2.17 -13.86 -32.80
CA ASP A 239 1.25 -12.77 -32.48
C ASP A 239 1.81 -11.98 -31.29
N TRP A 240 2.63 -10.95 -31.58
CA TRP A 240 3.30 -10.14 -30.57
C TRP A 240 2.83 -8.68 -30.62
N PRO A 241 1.67 -8.37 -30.00
CA PRO A 241 1.03 -7.05 -30.04
C PRO A 241 1.71 -6.04 -29.09
N TYR A 242 3.02 -5.84 -29.27
CA TYR A 242 3.82 -4.95 -28.41
C TYR A 242 3.39 -3.49 -28.52
N THR A 243 2.85 -3.08 -29.68
CA THR A 243 2.32 -1.73 -29.91
C THR A 243 1.10 -1.46 -29.05
N GLU A 244 0.18 -2.41 -28.96
CA GLU A 244 -1.05 -2.34 -28.18
C GLU A 244 -0.75 -2.46 -26.69
N ALA A 245 0.20 -3.31 -26.30
CA ALA A 245 0.69 -3.39 -24.92
C ALA A 245 1.37 -2.08 -24.48
N ARG A 246 2.19 -1.47 -25.35
CA ARG A 246 2.78 -0.16 -25.12
C ARG A 246 1.69 0.90 -24.96
N ASP A 247 0.74 0.97 -25.89
CA ASP A 247 -0.37 1.92 -25.83
C ASP A 247 -1.17 1.79 -24.53
N LEU A 248 -1.44 0.56 -24.06
CA LEU A 248 -2.11 0.31 -22.78
C LEU A 248 -1.38 0.96 -21.59
N PHE A 249 -0.05 0.94 -21.55
CA PHE A 249 0.72 1.61 -20.48
C PHE A 249 0.73 3.14 -20.61
N PHE A 250 0.61 3.69 -21.82
CA PHE A 250 0.55 5.12 -22.05
C PHE A 250 -0.84 5.70 -21.82
N ASN A 251 -1.85 4.99 -22.30
CA ASN A 251 -3.25 5.41 -22.37
C ASN A 251 -4.16 4.34 -21.71
N PRO A 252 -3.98 4.04 -20.41
CA PRO A 252 -4.83 3.06 -19.75
C PRO A 252 -6.25 3.59 -19.60
N ASP A 253 -7.23 2.68 -19.63
CA ASP A 253 -8.63 3.02 -19.35
C ASP A 253 -8.83 3.20 -17.83
N VAL A 254 -8.84 4.46 -17.41
CA VAL A 254 -8.94 4.91 -16.02
C VAL A 254 -9.88 6.11 -15.92
N TYR A 255 -10.46 6.33 -14.73
CA TYR A 255 -11.12 7.60 -14.46
C TYR A 255 -10.08 8.73 -14.40
N PRO A 256 -10.33 9.86 -15.09
CA PRO A 256 -9.59 11.09 -14.86
C PRO A 256 -9.62 11.50 -13.39
N ALA A 257 -8.56 12.15 -12.91
CA ALA A 257 -8.41 12.47 -11.50
C ALA A 257 -9.45 13.48 -10.96
N ASP A 258 -10.07 14.26 -11.84
CA ASP A 258 -11.17 15.19 -11.55
C ASP A 258 -12.56 14.55 -11.66
N HIS A 259 -12.63 13.27 -12.03
CA HIS A 259 -13.89 12.54 -12.08
C HIS A 259 -14.55 12.46 -10.71
N LYS A 260 -15.90 12.49 -10.67
CA LYS A 260 -16.69 12.46 -9.42
C LYS A 260 -16.37 11.27 -8.50
N ASN A 261 -16.00 10.12 -9.07
CA ASN A 261 -15.66 8.92 -8.30
C ASN A 261 -14.30 9.04 -7.60
N CYS A 262 -13.52 10.08 -7.90
CA CYS A 262 -12.21 10.36 -7.32
C CYS A 262 -12.26 11.48 -6.26
N ASP A 263 -13.45 11.90 -5.82
CA ASP A 263 -13.64 12.77 -4.66
C ASP A 263 -13.67 11.93 -3.37
N PHE A 264 -12.49 11.68 -2.79
CA PHE A 264 -12.34 10.80 -1.64
C PHE A 264 -12.59 11.52 -0.32
N LYS A 265 -13.50 10.96 0.48
CA LYS A 265 -13.82 11.43 1.83
C LYS A 265 -13.65 10.27 2.82
N TRP A 266 -12.97 10.56 3.92
CA TRP A 266 -12.85 9.65 5.05
C TRP A 266 -13.90 10.06 6.07
N GLU A 267 -14.78 9.12 6.38
CA GLU A 267 -15.93 9.33 7.25
C GLU A 267 -15.68 8.69 8.63
N GLN A 268 -16.59 8.95 9.58
CA GLN A 268 -16.52 8.24 10.85
C GLN A 268 -16.94 6.77 10.65
N PRO A 269 -16.32 5.82 11.36
CA PRO A 269 -16.72 4.42 11.26
C PRO A 269 -18.12 4.21 11.85
N ASP A 270 -18.90 3.36 11.19
CA ASP A 270 -20.19 2.86 11.67
C ASP A 270 -19.96 1.68 12.62
N LEU A 271 -19.97 1.97 13.93
CA LEU A 271 -19.70 0.98 14.97
C LEU A 271 -20.72 -0.16 14.96
N ASP A 272 -22.00 0.17 14.87
CA ASP A 272 -23.08 -0.82 14.96
C ASP A 272 -23.07 -1.71 13.72
N GLY A 273 -22.87 -1.12 12.53
CA GLY A 273 -22.70 -1.86 11.29
C GLY A 273 -21.45 -2.75 11.28
N LEU A 274 -20.33 -2.30 11.87
CA LEU A 274 -19.12 -3.12 12.03
C LEU A 274 -19.35 -4.32 12.96
N ILE A 275 -20.06 -4.13 14.07
CA ILE A 275 -20.39 -5.22 14.99
C ILE A 275 -21.31 -6.22 14.30
N GLN A 276 -22.40 -5.74 13.70
CA GLN A 276 -23.33 -6.61 12.98
C GLN A 276 -22.61 -7.43 11.90
N PHE A 277 -21.77 -6.79 11.09
CA PHE A 277 -21.10 -7.49 9.99
C PHE A 277 -19.97 -8.42 10.47
N LEU A 278 -19.01 -7.91 11.25
CA LEU A 278 -17.83 -8.71 11.61
C LEU A 278 -18.14 -9.71 12.73
N VAL A 279 -18.92 -9.32 13.74
CA VAL A 279 -19.17 -10.17 14.92
C VAL A 279 -20.31 -11.13 14.62
N THR A 280 -21.49 -10.60 14.28
CA THR A 280 -22.70 -11.43 14.14
C THR A 280 -22.66 -12.30 12.89
N GLU A 281 -22.30 -11.76 11.73
CA GLU A 281 -22.30 -12.52 10.47
C GLU A 281 -20.99 -13.32 10.26
N LYS A 282 -19.85 -12.79 10.70
CA LYS A 282 -18.52 -13.35 10.38
C LYS A 282 -17.76 -13.92 11.58
N GLY A 283 -18.35 -13.92 12.78
CA GLY A 283 -17.80 -14.60 13.96
C GLY A 283 -16.54 -13.97 14.56
N PHE A 284 -16.30 -12.67 14.34
CA PHE A 284 -15.16 -11.97 14.94
C PHE A 284 -15.41 -11.69 16.42
N SER A 285 -14.33 -11.57 17.20
CA SER A 285 -14.40 -11.15 18.60
C SER A 285 -14.90 -9.70 18.73
N GLU A 286 -16.03 -9.53 19.41
CA GLU A 286 -16.67 -8.22 19.61
C GLU A 286 -15.74 -7.19 20.25
N ASP A 287 -15.05 -7.57 21.33
CA ASP A 287 -14.10 -6.70 22.03
C ASP A 287 -13.04 -6.14 21.08
N ARG A 288 -12.47 -7.01 20.22
CA ARG A 288 -11.44 -6.58 19.27
C ARG A 288 -11.99 -5.66 18.19
N VAL A 289 -13.20 -5.92 17.70
CA VAL A 289 -13.87 -5.08 16.70
C VAL A 289 -14.17 -3.70 17.29
N ARG A 290 -14.73 -3.64 18.50
CA ARG A 290 -15.00 -2.38 19.21
C ARG A 290 -13.73 -1.57 19.46
N MET A 291 -12.66 -2.22 19.92
CA MET A 291 -11.35 -1.57 20.08
C MET A 291 -10.79 -1.03 18.75
N GLY A 292 -10.94 -1.77 17.66
CA GLY A 292 -10.56 -1.33 16.33
C GLY A 292 -11.37 -0.11 15.86
N ALA A 293 -12.68 -0.14 16.03
CA ALA A 293 -13.56 0.98 15.67
C ALA A 293 -13.23 2.26 16.46
N GLU A 294 -12.95 2.17 17.76
CA GLU A 294 -12.53 3.32 18.56
C GLU A 294 -11.18 3.89 18.11
N ARG A 295 -10.23 3.03 17.68
CA ARG A 295 -8.97 3.49 17.05
C ARG A 295 -9.22 4.26 15.76
N LEU A 296 -10.08 3.76 14.87
CA LEU A 296 -10.47 4.48 13.65
C LEU A 296 -11.09 5.83 13.98
N LYS A 297 -12.07 5.85 14.88
CA LYS A 297 -12.78 7.05 15.31
C LYS A 297 -11.83 8.12 15.86
N LYS A 298 -10.84 7.72 16.65
CA LYS A 298 -9.80 8.61 17.19
C LYS A 298 -8.89 9.17 16.08
N ASN A 299 -8.40 8.31 15.19
CA ASN A 299 -7.33 8.67 14.27
C ASN A 299 -7.84 9.34 12.98
N LEU A 300 -9.07 9.03 12.53
CA LEU A 300 -9.71 9.70 11.40
C LEU A 300 -10.14 11.16 11.71
N LYS A 301 -10.35 11.51 12.99
CA LYS A 301 -10.64 12.88 13.44
C LYS A 301 -9.45 13.84 13.36
N SER A 302 -8.24 13.35 13.16
CA SER A 302 -6.99 14.14 13.22
C SER A 302 -6.77 15.07 12.01
N SER A 303 -7.83 15.70 11.48
CA SER A 303 -7.73 16.68 10.39
C SER A 303 -7.12 18.03 10.80
N GLN A 304 -6.78 18.25 12.08
CA GLN A 304 -6.13 19.47 12.52
C GLN A 304 -4.62 19.34 12.43
N GLN A 305 -4.04 19.97 11.40
CA GLN A 305 -2.64 20.39 11.29
C GLN A 305 -1.68 19.54 12.11
N ALA A 306 -1.21 18.44 11.53
CA ALA A 306 -0.20 17.59 12.16
C ALA A 306 0.96 18.48 12.66
N ARG A 307 1.24 18.40 13.96
CA ARG A 307 2.35 19.14 14.56
C ARG A 307 3.64 18.69 13.89
N LEU A 308 4.63 19.58 13.73
CA LEU A 308 5.95 19.23 13.20
C LEU A 308 6.57 18.01 13.93
N GLU A 309 6.32 17.90 15.24
CA GLU A 309 6.73 16.77 16.09
C GLU A 309 6.07 15.42 15.72
N GLY A 310 4.94 15.45 15.00
CA GLY A 310 4.30 14.26 14.42
C GLY A 310 4.86 13.85 13.07
N PHE A 311 5.58 14.73 12.37
CA PHE A 311 6.27 14.44 11.10
C PHE A 311 7.73 14.03 11.32
N PHE A 312 8.40 14.67 12.27
CA PHE A 312 9.81 14.42 12.55
C PHE A 312 9.95 13.67 13.87
N LYS A 313 10.56 12.48 13.81
CA LYS A 313 11.01 11.82 15.04
C LYS A 313 12.08 12.70 15.69
N PRO A 314 11.91 13.12 16.97
CA PRO A 314 12.96 13.84 17.66
C PRO A 314 14.24 13.01 17.66
N LEU A 315 15.35 13.58 17.21
CA LEU A 315 16.66 12.95 17.40
C LEU A 315 16.87 12.76 18.91
N ALA A 316 17.23 11.54 19.31
CA ALA A 316 17.58 11.26 20.69
C ALA A 316 18.75 12.17 21.08
N LYS A 317 18.52 13.06 22.05
CA LYS A 317 19.56 13.94 22.57
C LYS A 317 20.64 13.09 23.22
N THR A 318 21.90 13.44 22.99
CA THR A 318 23.04 12.78 23.65
C THR A 318 22.98 13.00 25.16
N ASP A 319 23.62 12.12 25.94
CA ASP A 319 23.68 12.26 27.42
C ASP A 319 24.27 13.60 27.87
N ALA A 320 25.19 14.16 27.08
CA ALA A 320 25.76 15.48 27.32
C ALA A 320 24.74 16.61 27.12
N GLU A 321 23.92 16.53 26.07
CA GLU A 321 22.84 17.49 25.81
C GLU A 321 21.71 17.39 26.83
N LEU A 322 21.37 16.18 27.28
CA LEU A 322 20.41 15.94 28.36
C LEU A 322 20.88 16.55 29.68
N LYS A 323 22.15 16.35 30.06
CA LYS A 323 22.76 16.96 31.26
C LYS A 323 22.80 18.48 31.15
N SER A 324 23.12 19.02 29.97
CA SER A 324 23.12 20.47 29.71
C SER A 324 21.71 21.07 29.82
N LEU A 325 20.69 20.41 29.26
CA LEU A 325 19.30 20.85 29.38
C LEU A 325 18.81 20.78 30.82
N LYS A 326 19.15 19.72 31.56
CA LYS A 326 18.77 19.58 32.97
C LYS A 326 19.35 20.72 33.80
N ARG A 327 20.65 21.03 33.62
CA ARG A 327 21.30 22.19 34.26
C ARG A 327 20.65 23.52 33.89
N LYS A 328 20.33 23.74 32.60
CA LYS A 328 19.64 24.96 32.14
C LYS A 328 18.23 25.09 32.74
N ASN A 329 17.50 23.98 32.86
CA ASN A 329 16.15 23.98 33.43
C ASN A 329 16.16 24.17 34.95
N GLU A 330 17.12 23.57 35.66
CA GLU A 330 17.35 23.80 37.09
C GLU A 330 17.71 25.25 37.36
N ALA A 331 18.63 25.83 36.58
CA ALA A 331 19.00 27.25 36.68
C ALA A 331 17.82 28.20 36.41
N LYS A 332 16.99 27.91 35.40
CA LYS A 332 15.75 28.69 35.13
C LYS A 332 14.74 28.57 36.27
N SER A 333 14.58 27.38 36.83
CA SER A 333 13.67 27.14 37.97
C SER A 333 14.14 27.88 39.23
N GLU A 334 15.44 27.88 39.49
CA GLU A 334 16.04 28.65 40.59
C GLU A 334 15.93 30.16 40.40
N GLN A 335 16.17 30.68 39.19
CA GLN A 335 15.92 32.09 38.87
C GLN A 335 14.46 32.47 39.10
N LYS A 336 13.52 31.64 38.64
CA LYS A 336 12.09 31.87 38.85
C LYS A 336 11.71 31.87 40.34
N LYS A 337 12.29 30.97 41.14
CA LYS A 337 12.12 30.94 42.60
C LYS A 337 12.73 32.16 43.30
N LYS A 338 13.88 32.66 42.83
CA LYS A 338 14.51 33.89 43.36
C LYS A 338 13.63 35.11 43.06
N MET A 339 13.17 35.28 41.82
CA MET A 339 12.25 36.35 41.44
C MET A 339 10.97 36.34 42.28
N MET A 340 10.35 35.17 42.47
CA MET A 340 9.15 35.06 43.31
C MET A 340 9.41 35.36 44.80
N LYS A 341 10.61 35.10 45.32
CA LYS A 341 10.99 35.47 46.69
C LYS A 341 11.24 36.97 46.83
N GLU A 342 11.83 37.61 45.82
CA GLU A 342 12.04 39.06 45.78
C GLU A 342 10.71 39.81 45.68
N GLU A 343 9.80 39.39 44.80
CA GLU A 343 8.45 39.95 44.74
C GLU A 343 7.68 39.82 46.07
N LYS A 344 7.83 38.69 46.76
CA LYS A 344 7.23 38.51 48.10
C LYS A 344 7.86 39.43 49.16
N LYS A 345 9.17 39.67 49.10
CA LYS A 345 9.87 40.59 50.01
C LYS A 345 9.49 42.05 49.74
N GLU A 346 9.35 42.46 48.48
CA GLU A 346 8.87 43.80 48.13
C GLU A 346 7.43 44.03 48.59
N LYS A 347 6.54 43.06 48.37
CA LYS A 347 5.15 43.11 48.87
C LYS A 347 5.07 43.17 50.40
N ALA A 348 5.98 42.51 51.12
CA ALA A 348 6.06 42.58 52.58
C ALA A 348 6.59 43.94 53.08
N LYS A 349 7.60 44.53 52.41
CA LYS A 349 8.10 45.88 52.72
C LYS A 349 7.05 46.97 52.46
N ALA A 350 6.22 46.80 51.42
CA ALA A 350 5.12 47.71 51.12
C ALA A 350 4.02 47.68 52.21
N LYS A 351 3.80 46.53 52.87
CA LYS A 351 2.83 46.38 53.97
C LYS A 351 3.36 46.82 55.35
N GLY A 352 4.67 47.03 55.50
CA GLY A 352 5.31 47.39 56.76
C GLY A 352 5.56 48.88 56.98
N LYS A 353 5.20 49.77 56.03
CA LYS A 353 5.27 51.22 56.25
C LYS A 353 4.04 51.65 57.05
N PRO A 354 4.19 52.16 58.30
CA PRO A 354 3.06 52.70 59.04
C PRO A 354 2.53 53.95 58.33
N PRO A 355 1.22 54.22 58.37
CA PRO A 355 0.66 55.42 57.78
C PRO A 355 1.29 56.62 58.49
N ARG A 356 1.87 57.54 57.71
CA ARG A 356 2.28 58.85 58.23
C ARG A 356 1.01 59.54 58.74
N GLY A 357 0.91 59.69 60.06
CA GLY A 357 -0.20 60.34 60.72
C GLY A 357 -0.30 61.82 60.36
N THR A 358 -1.54 62.23 60.10
CA THR A 358 -2.25 63.43 60.57
C THR A 358 -1.51 64.76 60.68
N ALA A 359 -2.01 65.74 59.94
CA ALA A 359 -2.63 66.91 60.54
C ALA A 359 -3.99 67.14 59.86
#